data_AF-A0A2V8U296-F1
#
_entry.id   AF-A0A2V8U296-F1
#
_cell.length_a   1.000
_cell.length_b   1.000
_cell.length_c   1.000
_cell.angle_alpha   90.00
_cell.angle_beta   90.00
_cell.angle_gamma   90.00
#
_symmetry.space_group_name_H-M   'P 1'
#
loop_
_entity.id
_entity.type
_entity.pdbx_description
1 polymer ?
#
loop_
_entity_poly.entity_id
_entity_poly.type
_entity_poly.pdbx_seq_one_letter_code
_entity_poly.pdbx_strand_id
1 'polypeptide(L)'
;MPSEIKDELDQQSARYRELYAGVIYDVLEHFGYPNQVLSHQFSPLAPEMKLAGPAFTMKGTMSCERDEQSRYKRLNMIKQMRRPCIEVRDCGTPFPLAMYGELSATT
;
A
#
# COMPACT_ATOMS: atom_id res chain seq x y z
N MET A 1 -16.76 4.26 4.91
CA MET A 1 -17.04 2.89 4.47
C MET A 1 -18.13 2.32 5.35
N PRO A 2 -19.18 1.69 4.81
CA PRO A 2 -20.20 1.00 5.61
C PRO A 2 -19.56 0.02 6.60
N SER A 3 -20.13 -0.14 7.80
CA SER A 3 -19.55 -0.96 8.88
C SER A 3 -19.41 -2.43 8.50
N GLU A 4 -20.41 -2.98 7.81
CA GLU A 4 -20.43 -4.38 7.37
C GLU A 4 -19.26 -4.73 6.44
N ILE A 5 -19.02 -3.89 5.43
CA ILE A 5 -17.90 -4.05 4.49
C ILE A 5 -16.56 -3.97 5.23
N LYS A 6 -16.47 -3.13 6.27
CA LYS A 6 -15.25 -2.99 7.07
C LYS A 6 -14.92 -4.26 7.81
N ASP A 7 -15.90 -4.84 8.46
CA ASP A 7 -15.69 -6.01 9.30
C ASP A 7 -15.38 -7.25 8.45
N GLU A 8 -16.00 -7.36 7.26
CA GLU A 8 -15.63 -8.38 6.26
C GLU A 8 -14.16 -8.22 5.81
N LEU A 9 -13.75 -7.01 5.42
CA LEU A 9 -12.38 -6.74 4.99
C LEU A 9 -11.37 -6.96 6.11
N ASP A 10 -11.69 -6.59 7.35
CA ASP A 10 -10.86 -6.87 8.52
C ASP A 10 -10.68 -8.39 8.71
N GLN A 11 -11.76 -9.17 8.60
CA GLN A 11 -11.72 -10.62 8.73
C GLN A 11 -10.92 -11.30 7.62
N GLN A 12 -11.12 -10.90 6.37
CA GLN A 12 -10.35 -11.40 5.23
C GLN A 12 -8.86 -11.07 5.39
N SER A 13 -8.55 -9.83 5.76
CA SER A 13 -7.17 -9.36 5.99
C SER A 13 -6.49 -10.16 7.11
N ALA A 14 -7.22 -10.49 8.18
CA ALA A 14 -6.70 -11.34 9.26
C ALA A 14 -6.34 -12.74 8.74
N ARG A 15 -7.24 -13.37 7.96
CA ARG A 15 -7.00 -14.70 7.39
C ARG A 15 -5.80 -14.73 6.44
N TYR A 16 -5.65 -13.71 5.58
CA TYR A 16 -4.51 -13.62 4.65
C TYR A 16 -3.16 -13.42 5.38
N ARG A 17 -3.15 -12.77 6.55
CA ARG A 17 -1.91 -12.53 7.31
C ARG A 17 -1.29 -13.81 7.89
N GLU A 18 -2.11 -14.83 8.12
CA GLU A 18 -1.66 -16.15 8.57
C GLU A 18 -0.97 -16.96 7.46
N LEU A 19 -1.14 -16.55 6.20
CA LEU A 19 -0.51 -17.21 5.06
C LEU A 19 0.88 -16.62 4.78
N TYR A 20 1.70 -17.40 4.07
CA TYR A 20 2.93 -16.91 3.44
C TYR A 20 2.60 -16.39 2.04
N ALA A 21 3.24 -15.29 1.59
CA ALA A 21 2.91 -14.67 0.31
C ALA A 21 3.11 -15.59 -0.90
N GLY A 22 4.07 -16.52 -0.85
CA GLY A 22 4.31 -17.46 -1.97
C GLY A 22 3.16 -18.43 -2.19
N VAL A 23 2.45 -18.91 -1.14
CA VAL A 23 1.28 -19.79 -1.38
C VAL A 23 0.14 -19.04 -2.08
N ILE A 24 0.01 -17.73 -1.82
CA ILE A 24 -0.97 -16.89 -2.54
C ILE A 24 -0.54 -16.74 -4.00
N TYR A 25 0.75 -16.52 -4.26
CA TYR A 25 1.29 -16.47 -5.61
C TYR A 25 1.06 -17.77 -6.38
N ASP A 26 1.38 -18.93 -5.79
CA ASP A 26 1.21 -20.24 -6.44
C ASP A 26 -0.24 -20.48 -6.87
N VAL A 27 -1.20 -20.08 -6.02
CA VAL A 27 -2.64 -20.15 -6.33
C VAL A 27 -3.01 -19.18 -7.45
N LEU A 28 -2.53 -17.95 -7.43
CA LEU A 28 -2.80 -16.96 -8.48
C LEU A 28 -2.19 -17.38 -9.82
N GLU A 29 -0.98 -17.93 -9.82
CA GLU A 29 -0.32 -18.50 -10.98
C GLU A 29 -1.15 -19.64 -11.58
N HIS A 30 -1.67 -20.54 -10.74
CA HIS A 30 -2.58 -21.61 -11.17
C HIS A 30 -3.85 -21.08 -11.86
N PHE A 31 -4.35 -19.92 -11.44
CA PHE A 31 -5.47 -19.22 -12.08
C PHE A 31 -5.08 -18.41 -13.34
N GLY A 32 -3.83 -18.44 -13.77
CA GLY A 32 -3.34 -17.72 -14.95
C GLY A 32 -2.87 -16.29 -14.66
N TYR A 33 -2.57 -15.95 -13.41
CA TYR A 33 -2.07 -14.63 -12.99
C TYR A 33 -0.61 -14.70 -12.50
N PRO A 34 0.40 -14.82 -13.39
CA PRO A 34 1.81 -14.98 -12.99
C PRO A 34 2.51 -13.66 -12.60
N ASN A 35 1.93 -12.50 -12.89
CA ASN A 35 2.59 -11.19 -12.69
C ASN A 35 2.06 -10.44 -11.46
N GLN A 36 1.99 -11.13 -10.31
CA GLN A 36 1.34 -10.61 -9.07
C GLN A 36 2.32 -10.27 -7.95
N VAL A 37 3.64 -10.40 -8.19
CA VAL A 37 4.69 -10.08 -7.21
C VAL A 37 5.33 -8.74 -7.56
N LEU A 38 5.68 -7.96 -6.54
CA LEU A 38 6.46 -6.73 -6.71
C LEU A 38 7.94 -7.04 -6.98
N SER A 39 8.67 -6.05 -7.51
CA SER A 39 10.12 -6.15 -7.70
C SER A 39 10.85 -6.55 -6.39
N HIS A 40 11.90 -7.36 -6.50
CA HIS A 40 12.80 -7.72 -5.39
C HIS A 40 13.51 -6.51 -4.75
N GLN A 41 13.37 -5.31 -5.32
CA GLN A 41 13.88 -4.06 -4.76
C GLN A 41 13.06 -3.59 -3.56
N PHE A 42 11.86 -4.13 -3.37
CA PHE A 42 11.07 -3.91 -2.16
C PHE A 42 11.49 -4.92 -1.09
N SER A 43 11.80 -4.41 0.11
CA SER A 43 12.10 -5.21 1.29
C SER A 43 11.28 -4.69 2.47
N PRO A 44 10.82 -5.57 3.37
CA PRO A 44 10.25 -5.12 4.63
C PRO A 44 11.30 -4.38 5.47
N LEU A 45 10.84 -3.49 6.36
CA LEU A 45 11.73 -2.81 7.32
C LEU A 45 12.26 -3.76 8.40
N ALA A 46 11.48 -4.78 8.75
CA ALA A 46 11.89 -5.87 9.65
C ALA A 46 11.34 -7.22 9.16
N PRO A 47 12.07 -8.34 9.32
CA PRO A 47 11.71 -9.64 8.72
C PRO A 47 10.33 -10.19 9.10
N GLU A 48 9.84 -9.85 10.29
CA GLU A 48 8.57 -10.31 10.85
C GLU A 48 7.35 -9.52 10.34
N MET A 49 7.56 -8.39 9.65
CA MET A 49 6.47 -7.53 9.21
C MET A 49 5.67 -8.16 8.07
N LYS A 50 4.38 -8.40 8.33
CA LYS A 50 3.39 -8.88 7.35
C LYS A 50 2.19 -7.95 7.25
N LEU A 51 1.83 -7.58 6.03
CA LEU A 51 0.65 -6.77 5.73
C LEU A 51 -0.31 -7.55 4.83
N ALA A 52 -1.61 -7.45 5.13
CA ALA A 52 -2.70 -7.93 4.29
C ALA A 52 -3.89 -6.98 4.46
N GLY A 53 -4.49 -6.57 3.33
CA GLY A 53 -5.54 -5.56 3.30
C GLY A 53 -5.74 -4.99 1.89
N PRO A 54 -6.83 -4.24 1.67
CA PRO A 54 -7.12 -3.63 0.37
C PRO A 54 -6.10 -2.55 0.02
N ALA A 55 -5.69 -2.47 -1.24
CA ALA A 55 -4.75 -1.45 -1.70
C ALA A 55 -5.40 -0.05 -1.75
N PHE A 56 -4.79 0.91 -1.05
CA PHE A 56 -5.03 2.33 -1.23
C PHE A 56 -3.92 2.88 -2.14
N THR A 57 -4.23 3.09 -3.41
CA THR A 57 -3.24 3.39 -4.43
C THR A 57 -2.90 4.88 -4.49
N MET A 58 -1.61 5.19 -4.60
CA MET A 58 -1.12 6.56 -4.76
C MET A 58 -0.10 6.64 -5.90
N LYS A 59 -0.30 7.60 -6.79
CA LYS A 59 0.61 7.88 -7.90
C LYS A 59 1.38 9.17 -7.63
N GLY A 60 2.69 9.06 -7.49
CA GLY A 60 3.59 10.20 -7.53
C GLY A 60 3.73 10.76 -8.94
N THR A 61 4.01 12.05 -9.03
CA THR A 61 4.53 12.71 -10.24
C THR A 61 5.62 13.67 -9.80
N MET A 62 6.64 13.84 -10.63
CA MET A 62 7.71 14.79 -10.35
C MET A 62 7.34 16.18 -10.88
N SER A 63 7.57 17.19 -10.05
CA SER A 63 7.51 18.60 -10.45
C SER A 63 8.69 19.35 -9.85
N CYS A 64 9.22 20.33 -10.58
CA CYS A 64 10.22 21.27 -10.08
C CYS A 64 9.58 22.52 -9.44
N GLU A 65 8.24 22.59 -9.44
CA GLU A 65 7.49 23.71 -8.89
C GLU A 65 7.18 23.51 -7.41
N ARG A 66 7.30 24.58 -6.63
CA ARG A 66 6.86 24.60 -5.24
C ARG A 66 5.37 24.97 -5.19
N ASP A 67 4.52 23.96 -5.29
CA ASP A 67 3.07 24.12 -5.18
C ASP A 67 2.55 23.68 -3.80
N GLU A 68 2.05 24.64 -3.03
CA GLU A 68 1.43 24.37 -1.73
C GLU A 68 0.14 23.56 -1.86
N GLN A 69 -0.63 23.75 -2.94
CA GLN A 69 -1.89 23.05 -3.14
C GLN A 69 -1.64 21.55 -3.31
N SER A 70 -0.64 21.18 -4.10
CA SER A 70 -0.18 19.78 -4.25
C SER A 70 0.29 19.17 -2.93
N ARG A 71 0.97 19.95 -2.08
CA ARG A 71 1.34 19.51 -0.72
C ARG A 71 0.10 19.19 0.13
N TYR A 72 -0.90 20.06 0.15
CA TYR A 72 -2.15 19.81 0.89
C TYR A 72 -2.98 18.68 0.29
N LYS A 73 -2.98 18.53 -1.05
CA LYS A 73 -3.63 17.41 -1.74
C LYS A 73 -3.06 16.07 -1.26
N ARG A 74 -1.73 15.94 -1.15
CA ARG A 74 -1.08 14.74 -0.61
C ARG A 74 -1.52 14.44 0.82
N LEU A 75 -1.53 15.45 1.70
CA LEU A 75 -1.96 15.28 3.09
C LEU A 75 -3.44 14.86 3.19
N ASN A 76 -4.29 15.46 2.35
CA ASN A 76 -5.71 15.12 2.31
C ASN A 76 -5.95 13.69 1.80
N MET A 77 -5.11 13.18 0.89
CA MET A 77 -5.18 11.77 0.46
C MET A 77 -4.85 10.81 1.61
N ILE A 78 -3.78 11.08 2.38
CA ILE A 78 -3.43 10.25 3.54
C ILE A 78 -4.59 10.20 4.54
N LYS A 79 -5.22 11.35 4.82
CA LYS A 79 -6.40 11.44 5.70
C LYS A 79 -7.63 10.66 5.22
N GLN A 80 -7.68 10.23 3.96
CA GLN A 80 -8.76 9.40 3.43
C GLN A 80 -8.53 7.91 3.66
N MET A 81 -7.31 7.50 4.03
CA MET A 81 -7.02 6.12 4.36
C MET A 81 -7.88 5.67 5.55
N ARG A 82 -8.42 4.46 5.45
CA ARG A 82 -9.25 3.85 6.49
C ARG A 82 -8.78 2.42 6.68
N ARG A 83 -8.63 2.01 7.93
CA ARG A 83 -8.40 0.59 8.26
C ARG A 83 -9.44 -0.29 7.54
N PRO A 84 -9.06 -1.42 6.94
CA PRO A 84 -7.74 -2.08 6.96
C PRO A 84 -6.83 -1.82 5.74
N CYS A 85 -6.96 -0.68 5.04
CA CYS A 85 -6.21 -0.48 3.80
C CYS A 85 -4.68 -0.42 3.96
N ILE A 86 -3.96 -0.78 2.90
CA ILE A 86 -2.50 -0.68 2.77
C ILE A 86 -2.18 0.33 1.69
N GLU A 87 -1.36 1.33 2.02
CA GLU A 87 -0.82 2.26 1.02
C GLU A 87 0.06 1.53 0.01
N VAL A 88 -0.27 1.67 -1.28
CA VAL A 88 0.57 1.21 -2.40
C VAL A 88 0.94 2.43 -3.23
N ARG A 89 2.21 2.84 -3.15
CA ARG A 89 2.69 4.06 -3.78
C ARG A 89 3.62 3.77 -4.94
N ASP A 90 3.26 4.30 -6.11
CA ASP A 90 4.19 4.49 -7.21
C ASP A 90 5.00 5.77 -6.99
N CYS A 91 6.33 5.65 -6.99
CA CYS A 91 7.26 6.76 -6.77
C CYS A 91 7.06 7.89 -7.81
N GLY A 92 6.78 7.54 -9.06
CA GLY A 92 6.59 8.51 -10.15
C GLY A 92 7.84 9.32 -10.54
N THR A 93 9.01 8.94 -10.02
CA THR A 93 10.31 9.56 -10.31
C THR A 93 11.43 8.52 -10.22
N PRO A 94 12.49 8.64 -11.04
CA PRO A 94 13.66 7.78 -10.92
C PRO A 94 14.57 8.15 -9.73
N PHE A 95 14.31 9.28 -9.04
CA PHE A 95 15.16 9.75 -7.95
C PHE A 95 14.79 9.08 -6.62
N PRO A 96 15.78 8.72 -5.77
CA PRO A 96 15.54 8.16 -4.46
C PRO A 96 15.08 9.25 -3.49
N LEU A 97 13.77 9.49 -3.43
CA LEU A 97 13.15 10.46 -2.52
C LEU A 97 12.40 9.76 -1.40
N ALA A 98 12.53 10.27 -0.18
CA ALA A 98 11.74 9.82 0.96
C ALA A 98 10.29 10.36 0.85
N MET A 99 9.39 9.54 0.29
CA MET A 99 7.99 9.90 0.08
C MET A 99 7.11 9.67 1.32
N TYR A 100 7.57 8.83 2.23
CA TYR A 100 6.87 8.45 3.47
C TYR A 100 7.79 8.69 4.67
N GLY A 101 7.21 9.14 5.78
CA GLY A 101 7.92 9.43 7.02
C GLY A 101 6.95 9.59 8.19
N GLU A 102 7.45 10.07 9.32
CA GLU A 102 6.70 10.18 10.59
C GLU A 102 5.32 10.82 10.42
N LEU A 103 5.24 11.98 9.77
CA LEU A 103 3.97 12.68 9.57
C LEU A 103 2.94 11.82 8.80
N SER A 104 3.39 11.03 7.83
CA SER A 104 2.50 10.13 7.08
C SER A 104 2.09 8.91 7.90
N ALA A 105 2.94 8.46 8.83
CA ALA A 105 2.69 7.30 9.68
C ALA A 105 1.76 7.58 10.87
N THR A 106 1.67 8.83 11.32
CA THR A 106 0.91 9.21 12.52
C THR A 106 -0.39 9.96 12.23
N THR A 107 -0.57 10.48 11.00
CA THR A 107 -1.79 11.23 10.59
C THR A 107 -2.91 10.30 10.15
#